data_AF-A0A4C1XGW9-F1
#
_entry.id   AF-A0A4C1XGW9-F1
#
_cell.length_a   1.000
_cell.length_b   1.000
_cell.length_c   1.000
_cell.angle_alpha   90.00
_cell.angle_beta   90.00
_cell.angle_gamma   90.00
#
_symmetry.space_group_name_H-M   'P 1'
#
loop_
_entity.id
_entity.type
_entity.pdbx_description
1 polymer ?
#
loop_
_entity_poly.entity_id
_entity_poly.type
_entity_poly.pdbx_seq_one_letter_code
_entity_poly.pdbx_strand_id
1 'polypeptide(L)'
;MADGLSTESEADHASLRLIQSNLQRSKLATAELLVGASRRKIAVALVQEPYVGNTGELKRDVDVEEDQTLIDENVTAAVVTAGSCRIGVVSVYFEDDKPIGPYLDRVKACDFLDVEGYVLNEGNTTFEVYRGDRLFQSTVDVTGGSSALLDRAEKWQVVRGVTSSDHNAVTFNIRTGGRSEPGPFRGTRIYNTAKARWSEFLTAFDNAKEERALTAGMVEVVDSCDRLDEVVDLYTECVQHACDTAIPRKRSMRRLKLPWWSPELEGLKKDANTKKRRI
;
A
#
# COMPACT_ATOMS: atom_id res chain seq x y z
N MET A 1 37.54 -20.22 -12.83
CA MET A 1 36.09 -20.40 -12.65
C MET A 1 35.87 -20.86 -11.23
N ALA A 2 35.46 -19.95 -10.37
CA ALA A 2 35.08 -20.25 -9.00
C ALA A 2 33.90 -19.32 -8.72
N ASP A 3 32.70 -19.90 -8.78
CA ASP A 3 31.44 -19.21 -8.48
C ASP A 3 31.41 -18.88 -7.00
N GLY A 4 31.57 -17.59 -6.70
CA GLY A 4 31.32 -17.04 -5.38
C GLY A 4 29.82 -17.03 -5.12
N LEU A 5 29.34 -17.98 -4.32
CA LEU A 5 28.06 -17.84 -3.63
C LEU A 5 28.17 -16.62 -2.69
N SER A 6 27.58 -15.51 -3.12
CA SER A 6 27.27 -14.39 -2.26
C SER A 6 26.24 -14.85 -1.23
N THR A 7 26.71 -15.16 -0.02
CA THR A 7 25.83 -15.22 1.16
C THR A 7 25.36 -13.80 1.44
N GLU A 8 24.20 -13.44 0.89
CA GLU A 8 23.45 -12.29 1.38
C GLU A 8 23.23 -12.52 2.89
N SER A 9 23.84 -11.68 3.73
CA SER A 9 23.51 -11.68 5.14
C SER A 9 22.10 -11.11 5.26
N GLU A 10 21.09 -11.99 5.35
CA GLU A 10 19.77 -11.64 5.86
C GLU A 10 19.99 -11.09 7.28
N ALA A 11 20.08 -9.77 7.39
CA ALA A 11 19.88 -9.10 8.67
C ALA A 11 18.43 -9.41 9.05
N ASP A 12 18.27 -10.36 9.97
CA ASP A 12 16.98 -10.87 10.45
C ASP A 12 16.30 -9.77 11.28
N HIS A 13 15.74 -8.78 10.58
CA HIS A 13 14.94 -7.74 11.19
C HIS A 13 13.60 -8.37 11.58
N ALA A 14 13.26 -8.26 12.86
CA ALA A 14 11.94 -8.66 13.35
C ALA A 14 10.85 -8.06 12.44
N SER A 15 10.03 -8.94 11.87
CA SER A 15 8.98 -8.57 10.93
C SER A 15 7.71 -9.33 11.26
N LEU A 16 6.57 -8.65 11.14
CA LEU A 16 5.26 -9.28 11.20
C LEU A 16 4.89 -9.71 9.80
N ARG A 17 4.52 -10.97 9.63
CA ARG A 17 3.98 -11.47 8.37
C ARG A 17 2.46 -11.38 8.41
N LEU A 18 1.88 -10.72 7.43
CA LEU A 18 0.45 -10.52 7.30
C LEU A 18 -0.08 -11.27 6.08
N ILE A 19 -1.34 -11.67 6.16
CA ILE A 19 -2.11 -12.18 5.03
C ILE A 19 -3.44 -11.45 4.94
N GLN A 20 -3.87 -11.12 3.72
CA GLN A 20 -5.19 -10.58 3.41
C GLN A 20 -5.90 -11.59 2.50
N SER A 21 -7.16 -11.95 2.80
CA SER A 21 -7.92 -12.88 1.97
C SER A 21 -9.43 -12.68 2.17
N ASN A 22 -10.14 -12.54 1.06
CA ASN A 22 -11.59 -12.76 1.02
C ASN A 22 -11.85 -14.27 0.95
N LEU A 23 -12.82 -14.76 1.71
CA LEU A 23 -13.14 -16.18 1.83
C LEU A 23 -14.51 -16.54 1.26
N GLN A 24 -15.28 -15.58 0.73
CA GLN A 24 -16.59 -15.80 0.11
C GLN A 24 -17.58 -16.60 0.99
N ARG A 25 -17.51 -16.42 2.31
CA ARG A 25 -18.26 -17.19 3.33
C ARG A 25 -18.07 -18.71 3.23
N SER A 26 -16.99 -19.16 2.59
CA SER A 26 -16.69 -20.58 2.38
C SER A 26 -16.08 -21.19 3.63
N LYS A 27 -16.75 -22.22 4.15
CA LYS A 27 -16.25 -23.02 5.27
C LYS A 27 -14.89 -23.67 4.97
N LEU A 28 -14.71 -24.13 3.73
CA LEU A 28 -13.46 -24.77 3.30
C LEU A 28 -12.32 -23.75 3.23
N ALA A 29 -12.52 -22.63 2.54
CA ALA A 29 -11.52 -21.58 2.40
C ALA A 29 -11.08 -21.02 3.76
N THR A 30 -12.02 -20.90 4.70
CA THR A 30 -11.75 -20.51 6.09
C THR A 30 -10.84 -21.50 6.81
N ALA A 31 -11.11 -22.80 6.69
CA ALA A 31 -10.26 -23.82 7.31
C ALA A 31 -8.87 -23.88 6.66
N GLU A 32 -8.79 -23.76 5.34
CA GLU A 32 -7.53 -23.74 4.59
C GLU A 32 -6.68 -22.54 4.96
N LEU A 33 -7.27 -21.35 5.11
CA LEU A 33 -6.56 -20.15 5.56
C LEU A 33 -5.95 -20.36 6.95
N LEU A 34 -6.69 -20.94 7.91
CA LEU A 34 -6.18 -21.19 9.26
C LEU A 34 -4.97 -22.14 9.26
N VAL A 35 -5.05 -23.22 8.48
CA VAL A 35 -3.94 -24.18 8.32
C VAL A 35 -2.76 -23.55 7.57
N GLY A 36 -3.06 -22.80 6.50
CA GLY A 36 -2.07 -22.09 5.69
C GLY A 36 -1.33 -21.01 6.46
N ALA A 37 -2.06 -20.26 7.30
CA ALA A 37 -1.52 -19.22 8.16
C ALA A 37 -0.52 -19.80 9.16
N SER A 38 -0.89 -20.90 9.83
CA SER A 38 -0.02 -21.61 10.77
C SER A 38 1.27 -22.10 10.09
N ARG A 39 1.14 -22.75 8.92
CA ARG A 39 2.30 -23.26 8.14
C ARG A 39 3.23 -22.16 7.68
N ARG A 40 2.69 -21.00 7.31
CA ARG A 40 3.44 -19.85 6.78
C ARG A 40 3.93 -18.90 7.87
N LYS A 41 3.65 -19.21 9.16
CA LYS A 41 3.97 -18.36 10.32
C LYS A 41 3.41 -16.95 10.16
N ILE A 42 2.16 -16.86 9.70
CA ILE A 42 1.42 -15.60 9.62
C ILE A 42 1.14 -15.12 11.04
N ALA A 43 1.46 -13.86 11.32
CA ALA A 43 1.18 -13.23 12.60
C ALA A 43 -0.22 -12.59 12.63
N VAL A 44 -0.69 -12.05 11.50
CA VAL A 44 -1.97 -11.35 11.39
C VAL A 44 -2.68 -11.76 10.10
N ALA A 45 -3.97 -12.10 10.21
CA ALA A 45 -4.83 -12.37 9.06
C ALA A 45 -5.95 -11.34 8.97
N LEU A 46 -6.05 -10.68 7.80
CA LEU A 46 -7.07 -9.71 7.45
C LEU A 46 -8.09 -10.42 6.56
N VAL A 47 -9.20 -10.83 7.17
CA VAL A 47 -10.14 -11.76 6.56
C VAL A 47 -11.42 -11.04 6.20
N GLN A 48 -11.83 -11.12 4.94
CA GLN A 48 -13.14 -10.66 4.47
C GLN A 48 -14.06 -11.85 4.22
N GLU A 49 -15.34 -11.66 4.51
CA GLU A 49 -16.39 -12.68 4.38
C GLU A 49 -16.02 -14.06 4.97
N PRO A 50 -15.57 -14.16 6.23
CA PRO A 50 -15.28 -15.46 6.84
C PRO A 50 -16.54 -16.31 7.03
N TYR A 51 -16.38 -17.64 7.02
CA TYR A 51 -17.41 -18.53 7.53
C TYR A 51 -17.34 -18.59 9.06
N VAL A 52 -18.37 -18.07 9.74
CA VAL A 52 -18.42 -17.98 11.22
C VAL A 52 -19.27 -19.07 11.90
N GLY A 53 -19.95 -19.91 11.11
CA GLY A 53 -20.84 -20.95 11.65
C GLY A 53 -21.94 -20.41 12.57
N ASN A 54 -22.39 -21.23 13.52
CA ASN A 54 -23.45 -20.85 14.48
C ASN A 54 -22.94 -19.97 15.65
N THR A 55 -21.61 -19.85 15.79
CA THR A 55 -20.97 -19.10 16.87
C THR A 55 -20.84 -17.61 16.58
N GLY A 56 -21.02 -17.18 15.33
CA GLY A 56 -20.94 -15.77 14.94
C GLY A 56 -19.51 -15.20 14.91
N GLU A 57 -18.52 -15.92 15.45
CA GLU A 57 -17.12 -15.49 15.52
C GLU A 57 -16.15 -16.52 14.91
N LEU A 58 -15.08 -16.00 14.30
CA LEU A 58 -13.93 -16.79 13.88
C LEU A 58 -13.03 -17.08 15.08
N LYS A 59 -12.58 -18.32 15.28
CA LYS A 59 -11.63 -18.66 16.37
C LYS A 59 -10.31 -17.89 16.20
N ARG A 60 -9.87 -17.23 17.28
CA ARG A 60 -8.66 -16.40 17.34
C ARG A 60 -7.58 -17.10 18.18
N ASP A 61 -6.33 -17.03 17.72
CA ASP A 61 -5.14 -17.55 18.42
C ASP A 61 -4.20 -16.42 18.94
N VAL A 62 -4.59 -15.15 18.81
CA VAL A 62 -3.77 -13.98 19.15
C VAL A 62 -4.60 -12.94 19.92
N ASP A 63 -3.97 -12.22 20.86
CA ASP A 63 -4.54 -11.05 21.51
C ASP A 63 -4.74 -9.93 20.48
N VAL A 64 -6.01 -9.65 20.16
CA VAL A 64 -6.43 -8.57 19.26
C VAL A 64 -7.22 -7.57 20.08
N GLU A 65 -6.72 -6.33 20.19
CA GLU A 65 -7.50 -5.21 20.71
C GLU A 65 -8.39 -4.69 19.58
N GLU A 66 -9.66 -5.04 19.64
CA GLU A 66 -10.67 -4.59 18.68
C GLU A 66 -11.28 -3.26 19.10
N ASP A 67 -11.35 -2.32 18.14
CA ASP A 67 -12.07 -1.08 18.36
C ASP A 67 -13.54 -1.26 18.00
N GLN A 68 -14.35 -1.62 19.00
CA GLN A 68 -15.80 -1.84 18.87
C GLN A 68 -16.57 -0.61 18.35
N THR A 69 -15.97 0.58 18.34
CA THR A 69 -16.62 1.80 17.82
C THR A 69 -16.53 1.93 16.30
N LEU A 70 -15.61 1.22 15.67
CA LEU A 70 -15.32 1.26 14.23
C LEU A 70 -15.73 -0.03 13.50
N ILE A 71 -16.18 -1.05 14.24
CA ILE A 71 -16.54 -2.36 13.69
C ILE A 71 -18.02 -2.38 13.29
N ASP A 72 -18.29 -2.69 12.04
CA ASP A 72 -19.63 -2.98 11.51
C ASP A 72 -19.58 -4.20 10.57
N GLU A 73 -20.65 -4.43 9.80
CA GLU A 73 -20.74 -5.56 8.85
C GLU A 73 -19.69 -5.50 7.72
N ASN A 74 -19.17 -4.30 7.40
CA ASN A 74 -18.30 -4.02 6.25
C ASN A 74 -16.90 -3.55 6.67
N VAL A 75 -16.71 -3.06 7.89
CA VAL A 75 -15.46 -2.51 8.41
C VAL A 75 -15.05 -3.26 9.66
N THR A 76 -13.79 -3.69 9.71
CA THR A 76 -13.17 -4.25 10.91
C THR A 76 -11.88 -3.50 11.21
N ALA A 77 -11.77 -2.95 12.41
CA ALA A 77 -10.58 -2.24 12.87
C ALA A 77 -9.99 -2.94 14.10
N ALA A 78 -8.68 -3.15 14.07
CA ALA A 78 -7.94 -3.77 15.16
C ALA A 78 -6.57 -3.12 15.32
N VAL A 79 -6.08 -3.07 16.56
CA VAL A 79 -4.70 -2.68 16.85
C VAL A 79 -3.89 -3.93 17.15
N VAL A 80 -2.90 -4.20 16.31
CA VAL A 80 -1.93 -5.28 16.52
C VAL A 80 -0.72 -4.71 17.24
N THR A 81 -0.41 -5.28 18.41
CA THR A 81 0.76 -4.91 19.20
C THR A 81 1.78 -6.04 19.19
N ALA A 82 2.99 -5.78 18.67
CA ALA A 82 4.11 -6.71 18.68
C ALA A 82 5.36 -6.02 19.25
N GLY A 83 5.66 -6.31 20.52
CA GLY A 83 6.73 -5.63 21.25
C GLY A 83 6.44 -4.13 21.37
N SER A 84 7.36 -3.29 20.90
CA SER A 84 7.16 -1.83 20.85
C SER A 84 6.42 -1.33 19.60
N CYS A 85 6.07 -2.23 18.67
CA CYS A 85 5.39 -1.87 17.44
C CYS A 85 3.88 -2.01 17.63
N ARG A 86 3.15 -0.92 17.38
CA ARG A 86 1.68 -0.90 17.35
C ARG A 86 1.26 -0.53 15.94
N ILE A 87 0.39 -1.33 15.34
CA ILE A 87 -0.11 -1.14 13.98
C ILE A 87 -1.63 -1.19 14.06
N GLY A 88 -2.26 -0.07 13.69
CA GLY A 88 -3.69 -0.08 13.41
C GLY A 88 -3.92 -0.73 12.05
N VAL A 89 -4.83 -1.69 12.00
CA VAL A 89 -5.24 -2.34 10.76
C VAL A 89 -6.74 -2.16 10.60
N VAL A 90 -7.14 -1.72 9.42
CA VAL A 90 -8.54 -1.59 9.02
C VAL A 90 -8.74 -2.47 7.80
N SER A 91 -9.67 -3.41 7.90
CA SER A 91 -10.17 -4.21 6.80
C SER A 91 -11.52 -3.66 6.39
N VAL A 92 -11.72 -3.39 5.10
CA VAL A 92 -12.97 -2.86 4.57
C VAL A 92 -13.43 -3.72 3.41
N TYR A 93 -14.73 -4.04 3.40
CA TYR A 93 -15.40 -4.73 2.32
C TYR A 93 -16.42 -3.80 1.66
N PHE A 94 -16.17 -3.45 0.39
CA PHE A 94 -17.10 -2.69 -0.42
C PHE A 94 -18.01 -3.66 -1.18
N GLU A 95 -19.31 -3.59 -0.92
CA GLU A 95 -20.29 -4.37 -1.68
C GLU A 95 -20.37 -3.87 -3.12
N ASP A 96 -20.50 -4.80 -4.07
CA ASP A 96 -20.41 -4.55 -5.51
C ASP A 96 -21.62 -3.82 -6.09
N ASP A 97 -22.78 -3.92 -5.44
CA ASP A 97 -24.04 -3.30 -5.84
C ASP A 97 -24.37 -1.99 -5.10
N LYS A 98 -23.53 -1.58 -4.14
CA LYS A 98 -23.76 -0.38 -3.31
C LYS A 98 -22.86 0.80 -3.71
N PRO A 99 -23.33 2.05 -3.53
CA PRO A 99 -22.51 3.22 -3.78
C PRO A 99 -21.30 3.27 -2.84
N ILE A 100 -20.14 3.63 -3.38
CA ILE A 100 -18.87 3.63 -2.63
C ILE A 100 -18.76 4.78 -1.59
N GLY A 101 -19.47 5.89 -1.81
CA GLY A 101 -19.36 7.13 -1.02
C GLY A 101 -19.50 6.94 0.51
N PRO A 102 -20.57 6.29 1.00
CA PRO A 102 -20.75 6.01 2.43
C PRO A 102 -19.58 5.27 3.07
N TYR A 103 -18.94 4.34 2.34
CA TYR A 103 -17.79 3.61 2.86
C TYR A 103 -16.55 4.52 2.95
N LEU A 104 -16.32 5.38 1.95
CA LEU A 104 -15.21 6.33 1.98
C LEU A 104 -15.33 7.33 3.13
N ASP A 105 -16.54 7.79 3.44
CA ASP A 105 -16.76 8.69 4.56
C ASP A 105 -16.48 8.03 5.91
N ARG A 106 -16.77 6.72 6.05
CA ARG A 106 -16.39 5.92 7.23
C ARG A 106 -14.88 5.73 7.34
N VAL A 107 -14.22 5.40 6.22
CA VAL A 107 -12.77 5.25 6.19
C VAL A 107 -12.07 6.56 6.54
N LYS A 108 -12.61 7.72 6.12
CA LYS A 108 -12.12 9.04 6.53
C LYS A 108 -12.35 9.35 8.01
N ALA A 109 -13.43 8.83 8.60
CA ALA A 109 -13.70 8.97 10.03
C ALA A 109 -12.76 8.12 10.90
N CYS A 110 -12.08 7.13 10.32
CA CYS A 110 -11.01 6.40 10.98
C CYS A 110 -9.75 7.28 11.00
N ASP A 111 -9.47 7.94 12.13
CA ASP A 111 -8.24 8.74 12.38
C ASP A 111 -6.91 7.96 12.14
N PHE A 112 -6.99 6.64 11.90
CA PHE A 112 -5.87 5.75 11.58
C PHE A 112 -5.19 6.03 10.23
N LEU A 113 -5.91 6.62 9.28
CA LEU A 113 -5.34 7.02 8.01
C LEU A 113 -4.99 8.51 8.11
N ASP A 114 -3.68 8.81 8.20
CA ASP A 114 -3.20 10.14 7.82
C ASP A 114 -3.87 10.51 6.48
N VAL A 115 -4.22 11.79 6.31
CA VAL A 115 -4.98 12.40 5.19
C VAL A 115 -4.51 11.97 3.78
N GLU A 116 -3.38 11.27 3.66
CA GLU A 116 -2.85 10.63 2.46
C GLU A 116 -2.64 9.11 2.69
N GLY A 117 -3.56 8.28 2.18
CA GLY A 117 -3.37 6.82 2.08
C GLY A 117 -2.53 6.44 0.87
N TYR A 118 -1.56 5.54 1.03
CA TYR A 118 -0.68 5.06 -0.04
C TYR A 118 -1.02 3.62 -0.43
N VAL A 119 -1.11 3.34 -1.73
CA VAL A 119 -1.32 1.98 -2.26
C VAL A 119 -0.02 1.18 -2.18
N LEU A 120 -0.09 0.00 -1.56
CA LEU A 120 1.04 -0.91 -1.37
C LEU A 120 1.05 -2.09 -2.37
N ASN A 121 0.01 -2.23 -3.20
CA ASN A 121 -0.11 -3.32 -4.16
C ASN A 121 1.09 -3.37 -5.13
N GLU A 122 1.69 -4.54 -5.26
CA GLU A 122 2.79 -4.84 -6.19
C GLU A 122 2.48 -6.16 -6.96
N GLY A 123 2.07 -6.09 -8.23
CA GLY A 123 1.94 -7.28 -9.08
C GLY A 123 0.53 -7.56 -9.62
N ASN A 124 0.19 -8.85 -9.72
CA ASN A 124 -0.86 -9.40 -10.60
C ASN A 124 -2.24 -9.55 -9.93
N THR A 125 -3.17 -10.17 -10.67
CA THR A 125 -4.59 -10.39 -10.40
C THR A 125 -4.93 -10.99 -9.03
N THR A 126 -5.82 -10.36 -8.26
CA THR A 126 -6.27 -10.84 -6.94
C THR A 126 -7.53 -11.69 -7.00
N PHE A 127 -8.29 -11.66 -8.09
CA PHE A 127 -9.50 -12.46 -8.29
C PHE A 127 -9.46 -13.19 -9.63
N GLU A 128 -9.71 -14.50 -9.62
CA GLU A 128 -9.70 -15.34 -10.82
C GLU A 128 -10.83 -16.37 -10.79
N VAL A 129 -11.70 -16.36 -11.80
CA VAL A 129 -12.79 -17.34 -11.92
C VAL A 129 -12.93 -17.85 -13.34
N TYR A 130 -13.17 -19.15 -13.49
CA TYR A 130 -13.53 -19.76 -14.77
C TYR A 130 -15.05 -19.82 -14.91
N ARG A 131 -15.61 -19.22 -15.96
CA ARG A 131 -17.02 -19.38 -16.34
C ARG A 131 -17.07 -20.01 -17.73
N GLY A 132 -17.41 -21.30 -17.79
CA GLY A 132 -17.22 -22.11 -18.98
C GLY A 132 -15.74 -22.21 -19.35
N ASP A 133 -15.42 -22.04 -20.63
CA ASP A 133 -14.02 -22.08 -21.12
C ASP A 133 -13.30 -20.72 -21.03
N ARG A 134 -13.91 -19.72 -20.37
CA ARG A 134 -13.36 -18.35 -20.29
C ARG A 134 -12.91 -18.04 -18.87
N LEU A 135 -11.67 -17.57 -18.77
CA LEU A 135 -11.08 -17.06 -17.55
C LEU A 135 -11.41 -15.56 -17.37
N PHE A 136 -11.95 -15.21 -16.21
CA PHE A 136 -12.19 -13.83 -15.78
C PHE A 136 -11.22 -13.47 -14.67
N GLN A 137 -10.61 -12.30 -14.78
CA GLN A 137 -9.53 -11.84 -13.92
C GLN A 137 -9.76 -10.37 -13.53
N SER A 138 -9.58 -10.04 -12.26
CA SER A 138 -9.62 -8.66 -11.78
C SER A 138 -8.71 -8.43 -10.57
N THR A 139 -8.30 -7.18 -10.37
CA THR A 139 -7.52 -6.73 -9.20
C THR A 139 -8.41 -5.83 -8.38
N VAL A 140 -9.20 -6.43 -7.49
CA VAL A 140 -10.20 -5.73 -6.68
C VAL A 140 -9.76 -5.55 -5.23
N ASP A 141 -8.78 -6.34 -4.79
CA ASP A 141 -8.28 -6.31 -3.42
C ASP A 141 -7.14 -5.29 -3.30
N VAL A 142 -7.37 -4.22 -2.55
CA VAL A 142 -6.41 -3.14 -2.35
C VAL A 142 -5.84 -3.18 -0.94
N THR A 143 -4.52 -3.04 -0.82
CA THR A 143 -3.82 -2.85 0.44
C THR A 143 -3.29 -1.42 0.49
N GLY A 144 -3.78 -0.64 1.45
CA GLY A 144 -3.32 0.73 1.71
C GLY A 144 -2.47 0.82 2.98
N GLY A 145 -1.66 1.87 3.10
CA GLY A 145 -0.91 2.17 4.31
C GLY A 145 -0.63 3.66 4.48
N SER A 146 -0.37 4.07 5.72
CA SER A 146 0.11 5.41 6.02
C SER A 146 1.56 5.59 5.55
N SER A 147 2.02 6.85 5.50
CA SER A 147 3.41 7.16 5.10
C SER A 147 4.47 6.44 5.96
N ALA A 148 4.15 6.13 7.22
CA ALA A 148 5.02 5.41 8.14
C ALA A 148 5.22 3.93 7.75
N LEU A 149 4.29 3.35 6.99
CA LEU A 149 4.33 1.97 6.53
C LEU A 149 5.05 1.81 5.19
N LEU A 150 5.17 2.85 4.37
CA LEU A 150 5.83 2.79 3.05
C LEU A 150 7.24 2.19 3.08
N ASP A 151 8.04 2.60 4.07
CA ASP A 151 9.42 2.11 4.21
C ASP A 151 9.50 0.79 5.00
N ARG A 152 8.41 0.33 5.60
CA ARG A 152 8.37 -0.86 6.48
C ARG A 152 7.66 -2.05 5.84
N ALA A 153 6.74 -1.81 4.92
CA ALA A 153 6.03 -2.81 4.16
C ALA A 153 6.96 -3.38 3.09
N GLU A 154 7.15 -4.69 3.11
CA GLU A 154 8.09 -5.39 2.23
C GLU A 154 7.48 -6.69 1.72
N LYS A 155 7.97 -7.12 0.55
CA LYS A 155 7.62 -8.42 -0.06
C LYS A 155 6.10 -8.57 -0.23
N TRP A 156 5.41 -7.51 -0.68
CA TRP A 156 3.99 -7.60 -1.03
C TRP A 156 3.86 -8.49 -2.26
N GLN A 157 2.98 -9.48 -2.21
CA GLN A 157 2.75 -10.40 -3.32
C GLN A 157 1.39 -11.07 -3.21
N VAL A 158 0.82 -11.40 -4.37
CA VAL A 158 -0.34 -12.29 -4.49
C VAL A 158 0.15 -13.74 -4.44
N VAL A 159 -0.46 -14.54 -3.54
CA VAL A 159 -0.13 -15.95 -3.33
C VAL A 159 -1.34 -16.80 -3.69
N ARG A 160 -1.22 -17.54 -4.78
CA ARG A 160 -2.25 -18.50 -5.23
C ARG A 160 -2.21 -19.77 -4.40
N GLY A 161 -3.36 -20.45 -4.32
CA GLY A 161 -3.48 -21.77 -3.68
C GLY A 161 -3.31 -21.76 -2.16
N VAL A 162 -3.51 -20.61 -1.51
CA VAL A 162 -3.64 -20.55 -0.04
C VAL A 162 -5.04 -20.98 0.38
N THR A 163 -6.04 -20.58 -0.40
CA THR A 163 -7.45 -20.90 -0.20
C THR A 163 -8.02 -21.39 -1.52
N SER A 164 -9.14 -22.13 -1.44
CA SER A 164 -9.96 -22.55 -2.56
C SER A 164 -10.97 -21.48 -2.99
N SER A 165 -10.81 -20.24 -2.54
CA SER A 165 -11.66 -19.11 -2.94
C SER A 165 -11.27 -18.64 -4.34
N ASP A 166 -12.20 -18.01 -5.06
CA ASP A 166 -11.90 -17.30 -6.30
C ASP A 166 -10.99 -16.09 -6.07
N HIS A 167 -10.89 -15.62 -4.82
CA HIS A 167 -9.92 -14.61 -4.41
C HIS A 167 -8.59 -15.26 -4.01
N ASN A 168 -7.52 -14.80 -4.65
CA ASN A 168 -6.16 -15.12 -4.27
C ASN A 168 -5.77 -14.32 -3.03
N ALA A 169 -5.13 -14.99 -2.07
CA ALA A 169 -4.63 -14.34 -0.87
C ALA A 169 -3.44 -13.42 -1.19
N VAL A 170 -3.32 -12.32 -0.46
CA VAL A 170 -2.21 -11.38 -0.53
C VAL A 170 -1.35 -11.53 0.72
N THR A 171 -0.03 -11.59 0.57
CA THR A 171 0.91 -11.64 1.71
C THR A 171 1.90 -10.50 1.65
N PHE A 172 2.25 -9.94 2.80
CA PHE A 172 3.28 -8.91 2.93
C PHE A 172 3.88 -8.94 4.34
N ASN A 173 5.06 -8.35 4.52
CA ASN A 173 5.70 -8.22 5.83
C ASN A 173 5.75 -6.77 6.26
N ILE A 174 5.59 -6.50 7.56
CA ILE A 174 5.86 -5.19 8.16
C ILE A 174 7.05 -5.33 9.10
N ARG A 175 8.11 -4.56 8.87
CA ARG A 175 9.26 -4.49 9.78
C ARG A 175 8.87 -3.83 11.12
N THR A 176 9.13 -4.52 12.22
CA THR A 176 8.83 -4.05 13.58
C THR A 176 10.04 -3.46 14.31
N GLY A 177 11.27 -3.71 13.84
CA GLY A 177 12.50 -3.19 14.44
C GLY A 177 13.54 -2.69 13.43
N GLY A 178 14.45 -1.84 13.91
CA GLY A 178 15.57 -1.27 13.13
C GLY A 178 15.28 0.14 12.60
N ARG A 179 16.31 0.98 12.55
CA ARG A 179 16.26 2.23 11.78
C ARG A 179 16.13 1.81 10.31
N SER A 180 15.13 2.30 9.58
CA SER A 180 15.09 2.15 8.13
C SER A 180 16.47 2.52 7.60
N GLU A 181 17.19 1.59 6.94
CA GLU A 181 18.18 2.05 5.97
C GLU A 181 17.43 3.03 5.08
N PRO A 182 18.03 4.17 4.69
CA PRO A 182 17.42 5.03 3.70
C PRO A 182 17.31 4.19 2.42
N GLY A 183 16.18 3.52 2.26
CA GLY A 183 15.77 2.95 1.01
C GLY A 183 15.71 4.09 -0.01
N PRO A 184 15.87 3.82 -1.31
CA PRO A 184 15.50 4.81 -2.30
C PRO A 184 14.08 5.28 -1.94
N PHE A 185 13.90 6.60 -1.78
CA PHE A 185 12.59 7.19 -1.52
C PHE A 185 11.60 6.57 -2.51
N ARG A 186 10.69 5.71 -2.02
CA ARG A 186 9.59 5.12 -2.81
C ARG A 186 8.39 6.06 -2.85
N GLY A 187 8.65 7.37 -2.79
CA GLY A 187 7.60 8.36 -3.03
C GLY A 187 7.49 8.58 -4.53
N THR A 188 6.29 8.45 -5.08
CA THR A 188 5.92 8.99 -6.39
C THR A 188 5.96 10.53 -6.42
N ARG A 189 6.22 11.17 -5.27
CA ARG A 189 6.28 12.62 -5.09
C ARG A 189 7.50 13.22 -5.79
N ILE A 190 7.36 13.45 -7.10
CA ILE A 190 8.34 14.13 -7.96
C ILE A 190 8.48 15.60 -7.55
N TYR A 191 7.39 16.22 -7.09
CA TYR A 191 7.31 17.64 -6.80
C TYR A 191 7.40 17.94 -5.30
N ASN A 192 8.06 19.06 -4.95
CA ASN A 192 8.11 19.56 -3.58
C ASN A 192 6.96 20.53 -3.32
N THR A 193 5.79 19.99 -2.97
CA THR A 193 4.56 20.77 -2.72
C THR A 193 4.70 21.79 -1.58
N ALA A 194 5.60 21.57 -0.61
CA ALA A 194 5.88 22.55 0.45
C ALA A 194 6.54 23.84 -0.07
N LYS A 195 7.09 23.82 -1.28
CA LYS A 195 7.68 24.98 -1.98
C LYS A 195 6.88 25.39 -3.22
N ALA A 196 5.65 24.88 -3.37
CA ALA A 196 4.81 25.19 -4.51
C ALA A 196 4.38 26.66 -4.50
N ARG A 197 4.48 27.31 -5.65
CA ARG A 197 3.90 28.65 -5.87
C ARG A 197 2.50 28.47 -6.45
N TRP A 198 1.51 28.26 -5.58
CA TRP A 198 0.16 27.89 -6.00
C TRP A 198 -0.53 28.88 -6.94
N SER A 199 -0.25 30.17 -6.82
CA SER A 199 -0.77 31.17 -7.76
C SER A 199 -0.24 30.96 -9.19
N GLU A 200 1.05 30.63 -9.34
CA GLU A 200 1.63 30.34 -10.65
C GLU A 200 1.16 29.00 -11.18
N PHE A 201 0.95 28.02 -10.30
CA PHE A 201 0.37 26.74 -10.67
C PHE A 201 -1.02 26.93 -11.27
N LEU A 202 -1.90 27.70 -10.60
CA LEU A 202 -3.25 27.97 -11.09
C LEU A 202 -3.23 28.67 -12.45
N THR A 203 -2.41 29.72 -12.60
CA THR A 203 -2.28 30.40 -13.89
C THR A 203 -1.73 29.48 -14.99
N ALA A 204 -0.69 28.69 -14.70
CA ALA A 204 -0.12 27.75 -15.67
C ALA A 204 -1.10 26.63 -16.02
N PHE A 205 -1.92 26.20 -15.08
CA PHE A 205 -2.94 25.17 -15.27
C PHE A 205 -4.10 25.69 -16.11
N ASP A 206 -4.61 26.89 -15.82
CA ASP A 206 -5.68 27.53 -16.58
C ASP A 206 -5.23 27.78 -18.03
N ASN A 207 -4.00 28.30 -18.23
CA ASN A 207 -3.43 28.46 -19.57
C ASN A 207 -3.30 27.12 -20.32
N ALA A 208 -2.78 26.07 -19.65
CA ALA A 208 -2.65 24.76 -20.26
C ALA A 208 -4.01 24.12 -20.62
N LYS A 209 -5.04 24.42 -19.82
CA LYS A 209 -6.41 23.96 -20.08
C LYS A 209 -7.01 24.67 -21.29
N GLU A 210 -6.79 25.98 -21.42
CA GLU A 210 -7.23 26.77 -22.57
C GLU A 210 -6.51 26.35 -23.86
N GLU A 211 -5.17 26.21 -23.82
CA GLU A 211 -4.37 25.76 -24.97
C GLU A 211 -4.78 24.40 -25.50
N ARG A 212 -5.21 23.50 -24.61
CA ARG A 212 -5.64 22.14 -24.96
C ARG A 212 -7.15 21.98 -25.13
N ALA A 213 -7.90 23.09 -25.09
CA ALA A 213 -9.35 23.14 -25.24
C ALA A 213 -10.13 22.19 -24.32
N LEU A 214 -9.58 21.85 -23.14
CA LEU A 214 -10.20 20.96 -22.15
C LEU A 214 -11.43 21.65 -21.53
N THR A 215 -12.59 21.41 -22.13
CA THR A 215 -13.87 22.00 -21.71
C THR A 215 -14.79 20.96 -21.10
N ALA A 216 -15.71 21.40 -20.23
CA ALA A 216 -16.71 20.52 -19.63
C ALA A 216 -17.54 19.77 -20.70
N GLY A 217 -17.78 20.41 -21.86
CA GLY A 217 -18.47 19.79 -22.98
C GLY A 217 -17.73 18.62 -23.62
N MET A 218 -16.40 18.53 -23.51
CA MET A 218 -15.67 17.34 -24.00
C MET A 218 -15.94 16.13 -23.11
N VAL A 219 -16.08 16.34 -21.80
CA VAL A 219 -16.36 15.28 -20.81
C VAL A 219 -17.80 14.78 -20.95
N GLU A 220 -18.75 15.68 -21.23
CA GLU A 220 -20.17 15.33 -21.41
C GLU A 220 -20.45 14.48 -22.66
N VAL A 221 -19.58 14.53 -23.67
CA VAL A 221 -19.74 13.81 -24.96
C VAL A 221 -18.95 12.50 -24.99
N VAL A 222 -18.32 12.11 -23.88
CA VAL A 222 -17.61 10.82 -23.75
C VAL A 222 -18.63 9.69 -23.65
N ASP A 223 -18.59 8.77 -24.62
CA ASP A 223 -19.50 7.62 -24.75
C ASP A 223 -18.78 6.26 -24.69
N SER A 224 -17.44 6.26 -24.54
CA SER A 224 -16.61 5.06 -24.47
C SER A 224 -15.48 5.20 -23.45
N CYS A 225 -14.96 4.06 -22.98
CA CYS A 225 -13.82 4.02 -22.05
C CYS A 225 -12.54 4.59 -22.70
N ASP A 226 -12.26 4.25 -23.97
CA ASP A 226 -11.07 4.76 -24.67
C ASP A 226 -11.07 6.29 -24.76
N ARG A 227 -12.23 6.90 -25.04
CA ARG A 227 -12.37 8.35 -25.09
C ARG A 227 -12.28 9.00 -23.71
N LEU A 228 -12.65 8.28 -22.65
CA LEU A 228 -12.46 8.74 -21.28
C LEU A 228 -10.97 8.76 -20.93
N ASP A 229 -10.24 7.68 -21.26
CA ASP A 229 -8.81 7.56 -21.00
C ASP A 229 -8.03 8.67 -21.73
N GLU A 230 -8.37 8.97 -22.98
CA GLU A 230 -7.79 10.11 -23.72
C GLU A 230 -7.98 11.46 -23.00
N VAL A 231 -9.17 11.70 -22.44
CA VAL A 231 -9.46 12.93 -21.70
C VAL A 231 -8.70 12.97 -20.37
N VAL A 232 -8.59 11.83 -19.68
CA VAL A 232 -7.84 11.69 -18.43
C VAL A 232 -6.34 11.93 -18.68
N ASP A 233 -5.80 11.40 -19.77
CA ASP A 233 -4.40 11.61 -20.16
C ASP A 233 -4.12 13.09 -20.45
N LEU A 234 -4.99 13.75 -21.23
CA LEU A 234 -4.88 15.18 -21.50
C LEU A 234 -4.92 16.02 -20.21
N TYR A 235 -5.83 15.70 -19.29
CA TYR A 235 -5.93 16.38 -18.00
C TYR A 235 -4.67 16.16 -17.15
N THR A 236 -4.16 14.93 -17.13
CA THR A 236 -2.95 14.56 -16.42
C THR A 236 -1.74 15.34 -16.96
N GLU A 237 -1.63 15.49 -18.29
CA GLU A 237 -0.58 16.29 -18.91
C GLU A 237 -0.68 17.79 -18.57
N CYS A 238 -1.89 18.37 -18.49
CA CYS A 238 -2.07 19.75 -18.01
C CYS A 238 -1.56 19.92 -16.58
N VAL A 239 -1.90 18.98 -15.69
CA VAL A 239 -1.43 19.00 -14.29
C VAL A 239 0.09 18.87 -14.24
N GLN A 240 0.68 17.99 -15.05
CA GLN A 240 2.14 17.83 -15.11
C GLN A 240 2.85 19.10 -15.60
N HIS A 241 2.33 19.74 -16.66
CA HIS A 241 2.88 20.99 -17.19
C HIS A 241 2.84 22.13 -16.17
N ALA A 242 1.71 22.28 -15.48
CA ALA A 242 1.56 23.26 -14.41
C ALA A 242 2.50 22.96 -13.22
N CYS A 243 2.64 21.68 -12.84
CA CYS A 243 3.57 21.24 -11.80
C CYS A 243 5.03 21.55 -12.17
N ASP A 244 5.46 21.26 -13.40
CA ASP A 244 6.83 21.51 -13.86
C ASP A 244 7.18 22.99 -13.90
N THR A 245 6.21 23.85 -14.17
CA THR A 245 6.38 25.31 -14.19
C THR A 245 6.45 25.90 -12.78
N ALA A 246 5.53 25.50 -11.90
CA ALA A 246 5.29 26.19 -10.63
C ALA A 246 5.86 25.51 -9.38
N ILE A 247 6.25 24.23 -9.49
CA ILE A 247 6.67 23.43 -8.33
C ILE A 247 8.09 22.88 -8.53
N PRO A 248 9.04 23.23 -7.65
CA PRO A 248 10.39 22.67 -7.72
C PRO A 248 10.36 21.14 -7.58
N ARG A 249 11.03 20.44 -8.50
CA ARG A 249 11.21 18.98 -8.39
C ARG A 249 12.05 18.62 -7.16
N LYS A 250 11.67 17.56 -6.45
CA LYS A 250 12.48 16.99 -5.37
C LYS A 250 13.77 16.46 -5.96
N ARG A 251 14.91 16.95 -5.46
CA ARG A 251 16.20 16.34 -5.78
C ARG A 251 16.25 14.98 -5.10
N SER A 252 16.15 13.92 -5.91
CA SER A 252 16.57 12.59 -5.48
C SER A 252 18.09 12.66 -5.27
N MET A 253 18.51 12.94 -4.04
CA MET A 253 19.86 12.57 -3.65
C MET A 253 19.87 11.05 -3.54
N ARG A 254 20.05 10.37 -4.68
CA ARG A 254 20.66 9.05 -4.64
C ARG A 254 21.98 9.25 -3.91
N ARG A 255 22.03 8.88 -2.64
CA ARG A 255 23.30 8.68 -1.96
C ARG A 255 23.99 7.58 -2.73
N LEU A 256 24.86 7.96 -3.66
CA LEU A 256 25.83 7.05 -4.25
C LEU A 256 26.57 6.44 -3.05
N LYS A 257 26.26 5.19 -2.71
CA LYS A 257 27.15 4.37 -1.91
C LYS A 257 28.37 4.19 -2.81
N LEU A 258 29.36 5.08 -2.66
CA LEU A 258 30.59 5.03 -3.44
C LEU A 258 31.25 3.66 -3.15
N PRO A 259 31.77 2.93 -4.15
CA PRO A 259 32.24 1.54 -3.97
C PRO A 259 33.34 1.37 -2.90
N TRP A 260 34.06 2.46 -2.60
CA TRP A 260 35.14 2.51 -1.63
C TRP A 260 34.68 2.98 -0.24
N TRP A 261 33.39 3.28 -0.05
CA TRP A 261 32.84 3.81 1.20
C TRP A 261 32.50 2.67 2.18
N SER A 262 33.49 2.26 2.98
CA SER A 262 33.34 1.16 3.94
C SER A 262 32.54 1.57 5.20
N PRO A 263 31.95 0.60 5.93
CA PRO A 263 31.33 0.85 7.23
C PRO A 263 32.26 1.53 8.25
N GLU A 264 33.56 1.24 8.18
CA GLU A 264 34.58 1.83 9.05
C GLU A 264 34.73 3.33 8.79
N LEU A 265 34.73 3.74 7.50
CA LEU A 265 34.77 5.15 7.10
C LEU A 265 33.50 5.90 7.55
N GLU A 266 32.33 5.26 7.49
CA GLU A 266 31.09 5.84 8.03
C GLU A 266 31.18 6.02 9.57
N GLY A 267 31.80 5.07 10.26
CA GLY A 267 32.09 5.15 11.70
C GLY A 267 33.02 6.31 12.05
N LEU A 268 34.15 6.43 11.35
CA LEU A 268 35.12 7.51 11.54
C LEU A 268 34.50 8.90 11.27
N LYS A 269 33.67 9.01 10.23
CA LYS A 269 32.93 10.25 9.93
C LYS A 269 31.97 10.64 11.05
N LYS A 270 31.27 9.68 11.66
CA LYS A 270 30.38 9.96 12.81
C LYS A 270 31.17 10.45 14.02
N ASP A 271 32.31 9.81 14.31
CA ASP A 271 33.16 10.19 15.43
C ASP A 271 33.75 11.60 15.23
N ALA A 272 34.27 11.90 14.04
CA ALA A 272 34.77 13.22 13.68
C ALA A 272 33.68 14.31 13.80
N ASN A 273 32.46 14.05 13.33
CA ASN A 273 31.35 14.99 13.47
C ASN A 273 30.91 15.17 14.93
N THR A 274 30.98 14.11 15.73
CA THR A 274 30.66 14.17 17.16
C THR A 274 31.68 15.03 17.90
N LYS A 275 32.97 14.83 17.63
CA LYS A 275 34.07 15.66 18.17
C LYS A 275 33.95 17.11 17.73
N LYS A 276 33.65 17.37 16.45
CA LYS A 276 33.45 18.72 15.90
C LYS A 276 32.30 19.48 16.58
N ARG A 277 31.22 18.80 16.97
CA ARG A 277 30.07 19.42 17.68
C ARG A 277 30.33 19.67 19.16
N ARG A 278 31.39 19.09 19.72
CA ARG A 278 31.80 19.26 21.13
C ARG A 278 32.87 20.33 21.32
N ILE A 279 33.28 20.97 20.23
CA ILE A 279 34.13 22.18 20.18
C ILE A 279 33.17 23.34 19.91
#